data_AF-F1TFA3-F1
#
_entry.id   AF-F1TFA3-F1
#
_cell.length_a   1.000
_cell.length_b   1.000
_cell.length_c   1.000
_cell.angle_alpha   90.00
_cell.angle_beta   90.00
_cell.angle_gamma   90.00
#
_symmetry.space_group_name_H-M   'P 1'
#
loop_
_entity.id
_entity.type
_entity.pdbx_description
1 polymer ?
#
loop_
_entity_poly.entity_id
_entity_poly.type
_entity_poly.pdbx_seq_one_letter_code
_entity_poly.pdbx_strand_id
1 'polypeptide(L)'
;MAKTQKYSEDQLLEAVIRFAEIEKKKIKATELAKWCRDNIEGLEEVRDYHFTRPVKEKDEKTGKIVECPKLCTVRMDEINKSRSLTVSVNTNLLLRASNIDTFMEQPTSSQRKMIVETRETVDKLLTKNTNLTRENEALRTENKSLKKDILSVSDKVDILKKTQEKLIKQVTYLMKKTDEEARKKMLSEMGIEDASIDLDVYTQSLQQNIDDVMDINKVLKNYIVTNTSNLDENVDINATSLNDKIMSGLDF
;
A
#
# COMPACT_ATOMS: atom_id res chain seq x y z
N MET A 1 -20.66 -30.48 -33.22
CA MET A 1 -19.18 -30.39 -33.27
C MET A 1 -18.70 -29.98 -31.89
N ALA A 2 -17.97 -30.85 -31.19
CA ALA A 2 -17.47 -30.55 -29.86
C ALA A 2 -16.46 -29.39 -29.96
N LYS A 3 -16.64 -28.34 -29.16
CA LYS A 3 -15.66 -27.24 -29.08
C LYS A 3 -14.37 -27.83 -28.52
N THR A 4 -13.40 -28.10 -29.38
CA THR A 4 -12.07 -28.56 -28.97
C THR A 4 -11.49 -27.51 -28.03
N GLN A 5 -11.09 -27.94 -26.83
CA GLN A 5 -10.50 -27.06 -25.85
C GLN A 5 -9.17 -26.54 -26.43
N LYS A 6 -9.05 -25.22 -26.59
CA LYS A 6 -7.90 -24.59 -27.28
C LYS A 6 -6.55 -24.85 -26.60
N TYR A 7 -6.56 -25.13 -25.30
CA TYR A 7 -5.38 -25.40 -24.48
C TYR A 7 -5.60 -26.66 -23.65
N SER A 8 -4.58 -27.51 -23.54
CA SER A 8 -4.68 -28.67 -22.67
C SER A 8 -4.70 -28.25 -21.20
N GLU A 9 -5.34 -29.07 -20.36
CA GLU A 9 -5.40 -28.78 -18.93
C GLU A 9 -4.02 -28.88 -18.27
N ASP A 10 -3.17 -29.79 -18.73
CA ASP A 10 -1.79 -29.95 -18.26
C ASP A 10 -0.93 -28.70 -18.55
N GLN A 11 -1.08 -28.09 -19.73
CA GLN A 11 -0.38 -26.85 -20.07
C GLN A 11 -0.79 -25.70 -19.14
N LEU A 12 -2.08 -25.59 -18.82
CA LEU A 12 -2.58 -24.58 -17.89
C LEU A 12 -2.14 -24.86 -16.45
N LEU A 13 -2.06 -26.13 -16.05
CA LEU A 13 -1.60 -26.54 -14.73
C LEU A 13 -0.10 -26.24 -14.54
N GLU A 14 0.73 -26.58 -15.52
CA GLU A 14 2.16 -26.28 -15.52
C GLU A 14 2.39 -24.77 -15.42
N ALA A 15 1.62 -23.98 -16.18
CA ALA A 15 1.68 -22.52 -16.12
C ALA A 15 1.36 -21.97 -14.72
N VAL A 16 0.35 -22.53 -14.03
CA VAL A 16 0.04 -22.17 -12.63
C VAL A 16 1.21 -22.47 -11.71
N ILE A 17 1.87 -23.61 -11.87
CA ILE A 17 3.01 -24.02 -11.03
C ILE A 17 4.21 -23.08 -11.27
N ARG A 18 4.59 -22.85 -12.52
CA ARG A 18 5.72 -21.95 -12.87
C ARG A 18 5.47 -20.52 -12.39
N PHE A 19 4.25 -20.02 -12.56
CA PHE A 19 3.89 -18.69 -12.05
C PHE A 19 3.95 -18.64 -10.51
N ALA A 20 3.54 -19.71 -9.83
CA ALA A 20 3.61 -19.79 -8.39
C ALA A 20 5.05 -19.76 -7.85
N GLU A 21 6.03 -20.30 -8.56
CA GLU A 21 7.43 -20.23 -8.15
C GLU A 21 8.00 -18.81 -8.20
N ILE A 22 7.54 -18.00 -9.15
CA ILE A 22 7.99 -16.63 -9.37
C ILE A 22 7.23 -15.64 -8.46
N GLU A 23 5.90 -15.68 -8.50
CA GLU A 23 5.05 -14.76 -7.76
C GLU A 23 4.69 -15.35 -6.40
N LYS A 24 5.13 -14.68 -5.32
CA LYS A 24 4.89 -15.13 -3.94
C LYS A 24 3.54 -14.65 -3.38
N LYS A 25 2.86 -13.71 -4.05
CA LYS A 25 1.56 -13.19 -3.63
C LYS A 25 0.42 -14.13 -4.02
N LYS A 26 -0.83 -13.72 -3.74
CA LYS A 26 -2.04 -14.43 -4.19
C LYS A 26 -2.07 -14.46 -5.71
N ILE A 27 -2.19 -15.64 -6.29
CA ILE A 27 -2.34 -15.85 -7.72
C ILE A 27 -3.73 -15.34 -8.13
N LYS A 28 -3.74 -14.33 -8.99
CA LYS A 28 -4.95 -13.86 -9.67
C LYS A 28 -4.94 -14.38 -11.10
N ALA A 29 -6.08 -14.91 -11.57
CA ALA A 29 -6.20 -15.45 -12.93
C ALA A 29 -5.89 -14.41 -14.02
N THR A 30 -6.12 -13.12 -13.75
CA THR A 30 -5.80 -12.01 -14.65
C THR A 30 -4.29 -11.78 -14.80
N GLU A 31 -3.56 -11.79 -13.68
CA GLU A 31 -2.10 -11.61 -13.63
C GLU A 31 -1.40 -12.85 -14.21
N LEU A 32 -1.88 -14.04 -13.84
CA LEU A 32 -1.41 -15.31 -14.39
C LEU A 32 -1.58 -15.34 -15.92
N ALA A 33 -2.76 -15.01 -16.43
CA ALA A 33 -3.00 -14.99 -17.88
C ALA A 33 -2.11 -13.98 -18.60
N LYS A 34 -1.87 -12.79 -18.03
CA LYS A 34 -0.93 -11.83 -18.61
C LYS A 34 0.49 -12.41 -18.66
N TRP A 35 0.95 -13.00 -17.57
CA TRP A 35 2.28 -13.60 -17.51
C TRP A 35 2.45 -14.77 -18.49
N CYS A 36 1.45 -15.66 -18.61
CA CYS A 36 1.49 -16.77 -19.55
C CYS A 36 1.64 -16.30 -21.00
N ARG A 37 0.97 -15.21 -21.38
CA ARG A 37 1.06 -14.67 -22.75
C ARG A 37 2.46 -14.17 -23.10
N ASP A 38 3.16 -13.63 -22.12
CA ASP A 38 4.47 -13.02 -22.33
C ASP A 38 5.63 -14.04 -22.15
N ASN A 39 5.40 -15.18 -21.50
CA ASN A 39 6.48 -16.08 -21.03
C ASN A 39 6.35 -17.55 -21.43
N ILE A 40 5.19 -18.01 -21.91
CA ILE A 40 4.97 -19.42 -22.27
C ILE A 40 4.58 -19.53 -23.75
N GLU A 41 5.44 -20.17 -24.53
CA GLU A 41 5.17 -20.51 -25.92
C GLU A 41 3.92 -21.41 -26.02
N GLY A 42 2.97 -21.03 -26.87
CA GLY A 42 1.68 -21.72 -27.01
C GLY A 42 0.55 -21.22 -26.11
N LEU A 43 0.80 -20.27 -25.19
CA LEU A 43 -0.22 -19.62 -24.35
C LEU A 43 -0.43 -18.12 -24.64
N GLU A 44 -0.03 -17.65 -25.83
CA GLU A 44 -0.02 -16.23 -26.24
C GLU A 44 -1.39 -15.52 -26.23
N GLU A 45 -2.48 -16.27 -26.37
CA GLU A 45 -3.86 -15.75 -26.35
C GLU A 45 -4.65 -16.19 -25.11
N VAL A 46 -3.95 -16.66 -24.07
CA VAL A 46 -4.61 -17.10 -22.84
C VAL A 46 -5.23 -15.91 -22.12
N ARG A 47 -6.50 -16.11 -21.74
CA ARG A 47 -7.33 -15.20 -20.93
C ARG A 47 -7.69 -15.85 -19.59
N ASP A 48 -8.01 -15.02 -18.61
CA ASP A 48 -8.41 -15.39 -17.24
C ASP A 48 -9.49 -16.49 -17.16
N TYR A 49 -10.51 -16.46 -18.02
CA TYR A 49 -11.57 -17.47 -18.04
C TYR A 49 -11.08 -18.86 -18.44
N HIS A 50 -9.92 -18.99 -19.08
CA HIS A 50 -9.36 -20.31 -19.40
C HIS A 50 -8.94 -21.05 -18.13
N PHE A 51 -8.57 -20.31 -17.07
CA PHE A 51 -8.20 -20.86 -15.76
C PHE A 51 -9.37 -20.98 -14.79
N THR A 52 -10.46 -20.22 -14.96
CA THR A 52 -11.53 -20.12 -13.95
C THR A 52 -12.87 -20.72 -14.38
N ARG A 53 -13.11 -20.88 -15.69
CA ARG A 53 -14.38 -21.41 -16.19
C ARG A 53 -14.51 -22.91 -15.86
N PRO A 54 -15.58 -23.33 -15.18
CA PRO A 54 -15.80 -24.75 -14.87
C PRO A 54 -16.06 -25.58 -16.14
N VAL A 55 -15.77 -26.87 -16.04
CA VAL A 55 -15.97 -27.86 -17.11
C VAL A 55 -17.19 -28.70 -16.75
N LYS A 56 -17.97 -29.06 -17.77
CA LYS A 56 -19.12 -29.95 -17.62
C LYS A 56 -18.63 -31.38 -17.78
N GLU A 57 -18.68 -32.14 -16.70
CA GLU A 57 -18.32 -33.55 -16.67
C GLU A 57 -19.56 -34.40 -16.38
N LYS A 58 -19.62 -35.60 -16.93
CA LYS A 58 -20.72 -36.52 -16.66
C LYS A 58 -20.32 -37.36 -15.45
N ASP A 59 -21.06 -37.21 -14.36
CA ASP A 59 -20.82 -38.00 -13.15
C ASP A 59 -21.11 -39.48 -13.42
N GLU A 60 -20.09 -40.32 -13.26
CA GLU A 60 -20.14 -41.77 -13.54
C GLU A 60 -21.19 -42.49 -12.67
N LYS A 61 -21.51 -41.97 -11.49
CA LYS A 61 -22.44 -42.61 -10.55
C LYS A 61 -23.89 -42.20 -10.74
N THR A 62 -24.15 -40.96 -11.15
CA THR A 62 -25.51 -40.41 -11.26
C THR A 62 -25.95 -40.19 -12.71
N GLY A 63 -25.03 -40.30 -13.67
CA GLY A 63 -25.27 -40.07 -15.10
C GLY A 63 -25.62 -38.62 -15.45
N LYS A 64 -25.65 -37.71 -14.46
CA LYS A 64 -25.97 -36.29 -14.61
C LYS A 64 -24.73 -35.51 -15.02
N ILE A 65 -24.94 -34.47 -15.81
CA ILE A 65 -23.88 -33.51 -16.16
C ILE A 65 -23.73 -32.56 -14.98
N VAL A 66 -22.57 -32.58 -14.34
CA VAL A 66 -22.21 -31.73 -13.21
C VAL A 66 -21.13 -30.75 -13.65
N GLU A 67 -21.20 -29.52 -13.15
CA GLU A 67 -20.16 -28.51 -13.39
C GLU A 67 -19.05 -28.67 -12.33
N CYS A 68 -17.87 -29.08 -12.78
CA CYS A 68 -16.70 -29.28 -11.94
C CYS A 68 -15.65 -28.19 -12.22
N PRO A 69 -14.95 -27.68 -11.19
CA PRO A 69 -13.81 -26.78 -11.39
C PRO A 69 -12.66 -27.52 -12.09
N LYS A 70 -11.85 -26.78 -12.86
CA LYS A 70 -10.66 -27.36 -13.51
C LYS A 70 -9.58 -27.67 -12.48
N LEU A 71 -8.72 -28.62 -12.79
CA LEU A 71 -7.53 -28.97 -12.01
C LEU A 71 -6.62 -27.76 -11.82
N CYS A 72 -6.42 -26.95 -12.85
CA CYS A 72 -5.62 -25.73 -12.73
C CYS A 72 -6.26 -24.69 -11.78
N THR A 73 -7.61 -24.60 -11.75
CA THR A 73 -8.34 -23.74 -10.80
C THR A 73 -8.17 -24.25 -9.37
N VAL A 74 -8.37 -25.56 -9.16
CA VAL A 74 -8.22 -26.20 -7.84
C VAL A 74 -6.81 -26.00 -7.32
N ARG A 75 -5.80 -26.22 -8.17
CA ARG A 75 -4.39 -26.04 -7.80
C ARG A 75 -4.07 -24.59 -7.44
N MET A 76 -4.59 -23.63 -8.21
CA MET A 76 -4.45 -22.20 -7.90
C MET A 76 -5.05 -21.88 -6.52
N ASP A 77 -6.22 -22.42 -6.21
CA ASP A 77 -6.88 -22.21 -4.92
C ASP A 77 -6.14 -22.87 -3.76
N GLU A 78 -5.58 -24.07 -3.94
CA GLU A 78 -4.71 -24.71 -2.94
C GLU A 78 -3.48 -23.88 -2.63
N ILE A 79 -2.79 -23.38 -3.66
CA ILE A 79 -1.61 -22.52 -3.51
C ILE A 79 -2.00 -21.21 -2.80
N ASN A 80 -3.13 -20.61 -3.17
CA ASN A 80 -3.62 -19.41 -2.52
C ASN A 80 -4.00 -19.65 -1.05
N LYS A 81 -4.62 -20.79 -0.73
CA LYS A 81 -4.94 -21.18 0.64
C LYS A 81 -3.69 -21.41 1.47
N SER A 82 -2.68 -22.10 0.94
CA SER A 82 -1.42 -22.38 1.65
C SER A 82 -0.60 -21.11 1.92
N ARG A 83 -0.70 -20.11 1.04
CA ARG A 83 -0.10 -18.77 1.23
C ARG A 83 -0.86 -17.89 2.21
N SER A 84 -2.13 -18.19 2.47
CA SER A 84 -2.97 -17.38 3.33
C SER A 84 -2.80 -17.74 4.80
N LEU A 85 -2.19 -16.83 5.54
CA LEU A 85 -2.06 -16.95 7.00
C LEU A 85 -3.43 -16.98 7.68
N THR A 86 -4.39 -16.18 7.19
CA THR A 86 -5.77 -16.15 7.72
C THR A 86 -6.48 -17.48 7.53
N VAL A 87 -6.29 -18.14 6.38
CA VAL A 87 -6.85 -19.47 6.16
C VAL A 87 -6.20 -20.48 7.09
N SER A 88 -4.87 -20.44 7.24
CA SER A 88 -4.12 -21.33 8.15
C SER A 88 -4.59 -21.19 9.61
N VAL A 89 -4.81 -19.97 10.08
CA VAL A 89 -5.37 -19.68 11.41
C VAL A 89 -6.81 -20.18 11.53
N ASN A 90 -7.66 -19.96 10.53
CA ASN A 90 -9.07 -20.36 10.57
C ASN A 90 -9.28 -21.87 10.45
N THR A 91 -8.37 -22.59 9.79
CA THR A 91 -8.39 -24.06 9.69
C THR A 91 -7.88 -24.72 10.97
N ASN A 92 -7.00 -24.05 11.71
CA ASN A 92 -6.42 -24.62 12.92
C ASN A 92 -7.41 -24.48 14.09
N LEU A 93 -7.92 -25.63 14.56
CA LEU A 93 -8.91 -25.66 15.63
C LEU A 93 -8.36 -25.05 16.93
N LEU A 94 -7.08 -25.22 17.26
CA LEU A 94 -6.49 -24.64 18.47
C LEU A 94 -6.42 -23.11 18.42
N LEU A 95 -6.19 -22.53 17.24
CA LEU A 95 -6.13 -21.07 17.07
C LEU A 95 -7.52 -20.43 16.93
N ARG A 96 -8.51 -21.21 16.49
CA ARG A 96 -9.89 -20.73 16.25
C ARG A 96 -10.85 -21.02 17.40
N ALA A 97 -10.71 -22.19 18.04
CA ALA A 97 -11.67 -22.65 19.03
C ALA A 97 -11.54 -21.81 20.32
N SER A 98 -12.69 -21.43 20.85
CA SER A 98 -12.78 -20.72 22.13
C SER A 98 -12.58 -21.65 23.33
N ASN A 99 -12.67 -22.97 23.11
CA ASN A 99 -12.55 -23.99 24.14
C ASN A 99 -11.56 -25.09 23.71
N ILE A 100 -10.71 -25.50 24.64
CA ILE A 100 -9.73 -26.58 24.48
C ILE A 100 -10.40 -27.96 24.42
N ASP A 101 -11.60 -28.12 24.98
CA ASP A 101 -12.31 -29.41 25.00
C ASP A 101 -12.54 -29.97 23.59
N THR A 102 -12.85 -29.10 22.62
CA THR A 102 -13.07 -29.50 21.21
C THR A 102 -11.81 -30.10 20.57
N PHE A 103 -10.63 -29.71 21.04
CA PHE A 103 -9.35 -30.31 20.65
C PHE A 103 -9.09 -31.63 21.40
N MET A 104 -9.40 -31.67 22.69
CA MET A 104 -9.21 -32.87 23.52
C MET A 104 -10.09 -34.05 23.08
N GLU A 105 -11.26 -33.77 22.48
CA GLU A 105 -12.15 -34.76 21.88
C GLU A 105 -11.63 -35.37 20.57
N GLN A 106 -10.60 -34.78 19.94
CA GLN A 106 -10.03 -35.30 18.69
C GLN A 106 -9.18 -36.56 18.95
N PRO A 107 -9.07 -37.47 17.96
CA PRO A 107 -8.12 -38.58 18.04
C PRO A 107 -6.68 -38.10 18.28
N THR A 108 -5.89 -38.85 19.05
CA THR A 108 -4.51 -38.46 19.40
C THR A 108 -3.62 -38.18 18.17
N SER A 109 -3.84 -38.88 17.05
CA SER A 109 -3.15 -38.61 15.79
C SER A 109 -3.48 -37.22 15.23
N SER A 110 -4.76 -36.84 15.23
CA SER A 110 -5.25 -35.52 14.82
C SER A 110 -4.74 -34.43 15.76
N GLN A 111 -4.71 -34.68 17.07
CA GLN A 111 -4.16 -33.74 18.05
C GLN A 111 -2.69 -33.42 17.78
N ARG A 112 -1.86 -34.45 17.58
CA ARG A 112 -0.43 -34.27 17.25
C ARG A 112 -0.25 -33.48 15.96
N LYS A 113 -1.04 -33.78 14.92
CA LYS A 113 -1.01 -33.06 13.66
C LYS A 113 -1.39 -31.58 13.84
N MET A 114 -2.47 -31.30 14.56
CA MET A 114 -2.90 -29.93 14.86
C MET A 114 -1.85 -29.14 15.62
N ILE A 115 -1.17 -29.74 16.62
CA ILE A 115 -0.09 -29.09 17.36
C ILE A 115 1.05 -28.68 16.42
N VAL A 116 1.47 -29.56 15.51
CA VAL A 116 2.52 -29.24 14.54
C VAL A 116 2.09 -28.10 13.61
N GLU A 117 0.89 -28.17 13.06
CA GLU A 117 0.32 -27.11 12.21
C GLU A 117 0.21 -25.76 12.95
N THR A 118 -0.14 -25.79 14.25
CA THR A 118 -0.18 -24.59 15.09
C THR A 118 1.21 -23.99 15.23
N ARG A 119 2.24 -24.80 15.51
CA ARG A 119 3.63 -24.35 15.64
C ARG A 119 4.11 -23.68 14.34
N GLU A 120 3.92 -24.33 13.20
CA GLU A 120 4.29 -23.77 11.90
C GLU A 120 3.56 -22.46 11.60
N THR A 121 2.28 -22.35 11.98
CA THR A 121 1.49 -21.12 11.80
C THR A 121 2.00 -19.99 12.70
N VAL A 122 2.36 -20.30 13.95
CA VAL A 122 2.95 -19.35 14.90
C VAL A 122 4.32 -18.88 14.43
N ASP A 123 5.18 -19.76 13.92
CA ASP A 123 6.50 -19.37 13.39
C ASP A 123 6.38 -18.43 12.18
N LYS A 124 5.41 -18.69 11.29
CA LYS A 124 5.07 -17.78 10.17
C LYS A 124 4.58 -16.42 10.67
N LEU A 125 3.74 -16.40 11.71
CA LEU A 125 3.26 -15.17 12.36
C LEU A 125 4.41 -14.37 12.96
N LEU A 126 5.29 -15.03 13.72
CA LEU A 126 6.46 -14.39 14.34
C LEU A 126 7.37 -13.76 13.29
N THR A 127 7.72 -14.50 12.24
CA THR A 127 8.56 -14.00 11.15
C THR A 127 7.94 -12.79 10.45
N LYS A 128 6.62 -12.84 10.19
CA LYS A 128 5.91 -11.70 9.59
C LYS A 128 5.87 -10.50 10.53
N ASN A 129 5.65 -10.73 11.82
CA ASN A 129 5.62 -9.67 12.83
C ASN A 129 7.00 -8.98 12.98
N THR A 130 8.09 -9.75 12.98
CA THR A 130 9.45 -9.17 12.99
C THR A 130 9.71 -8.31 11.76
N ASN A 131 9.25 -8.73 10.59
CA ASN A 131 9.40 -7.95 9.37
C ASN A 131 8.57 -6.65 9.42
N LEU A 132 7.30 -6.74 9.84
CA LEU A 132 6.44 -5.57 10.02
C LEU A 132 6.95 -4.60 11.08
N THR A 133 7.58 -5.11 12.14
CA THR A 133 8.20 -4.27 13.19
C THR A 133 9.36 -3.47 12.61
N ARG A 134 10.25 -4.12 11.83
CA ARG A 134 11.36 -3.44 11.14
C ARG A 134 10.87 -2.42 10.11
N GLU A 135 9.85 -2.76 9.34
CA GLU A 135 9.26 -1.85 8.35
C GLU A 135 8.62 -0.63 9.02
N ASN A 136 7.88 -0.83 10.12
CA ASN A 136 7.33 0.28 10.90
C ASN A 136 8.42 1.17 11.51
N GLU A 137 9.52 0.59 11.96
CA GLU A 137 10.66 1.37 12.47
C GLU A 137 11.29 2.22 11.36
N ALA A 138 11.48 1.65 10.16
CA ALA A 138 11.96 2.40 8.99
C ALA A 138 10.99 3.54 8.60
N LEU A 139 9.68 3.27 8.58
CA LEU A 139 8.67 4.31 8.31
C LEU A 139 8.66 5.39 9.38
N ARG A 140 8.89 5.05 10.66
CA ARG A 140 9.00 6.04 11.75
C ARG A 140 10.21 6.94 11.58
N THR A 141 11.37 6.40 11.19
CA THR A 141 12.57 7.21 10.96
C THR A 141 12.41 8.11 9.74
N GLU A 142 11.82 7.62 8.66
CA GLU A 142 11.49 8.40 7.46
C GLU A 142 10.51 9.54 7.78
N ASN A 143 9.40 9.25 8.48
CA ASN A 143 8.45 10.27 8.91
C ASN A 143 9.10 11.35 9.80
N LYS A 144 10.03 10.95 10.67
CA LYS A 144 10.80 11.90 11.49
C LYS A 144 11.71 12.79 10.64
N SER A 145 12.29 12.26 9.57
CA SER A 145 13.08 13.03 8.60
C SER A 145 12.20 14.02 7.85
N LEU A 146 11.10 13.54 7.25
CA LEU A 146 10.16 14.39 6.51
C LEU A 146 9.59 15.51 7.37
N LYS A 147 9.30 15.25 8.64
CA LYS A 147 8.87 16.30 9.59
C LYS A 147 9.93 17.40 9.75
N LYS A 148 11.23 17.05 9.82
CA LYS A 148 12.31 18.04 9.88
C LYS A 148 12.38 18.86 8.59
N ASP A 149 12.23 18.21 7.44
CA ASP A 149 12.25 18.88 6.14
C ASP A 149 11.09 19.85 5.99
N ILE A 150 9.87 19.45 6.39
CA ILE A 150 8.70 20.33 6.40
C ILE A 150 8.95 21.54 7.29
N LEU A 151 9.47 21.36 8.51
CA LEU A 151 9.80 22.48 9.40
C LEU A 151 10.83 23.43 8.76
N SER A 152 11.87 22.91 8.13
CA SER A 152 12.88 23.73 7.44
C SER A 152 12.30 24.51 6.26
N VAL A 153 11.45 23.88 5.43
CA VAL A 153 10.74 24.55 4.34
C VAL A 153 9.81 25.61 4.90
N SER A 154 9.15 25.32 6.01
CA SER A 154 8.25 26.25 6.69
C SER A 154 8.94 27.53 7.12
N ASP A 155 10.14 27.42 7.70
CA ASP A 155 10.96 28.57 8.08
C ASP A 155 11.36 29.41 6.86
N LYS A 156 11.71 28.75 5.74
CA LYS A 156 12.04 29.44 4.48
C LYS A 156 10.84 30.18 3.90
N VAL A 157 9.65 29.58 3.97
CA VAL A 157 8.39 30.21 3.54
C VAL A 157 8.10 31.44 4.42
N ASP A 158 8.30 31.35 5.73
CA ASP A 158 8.11 32.49 6.65
C ASP A 158 9.09 33.65 6.34
N ILE A 159 10.34 33.34 5.95
CA ILE A 159 11.31 34.34 5.48
C ILE A 159 10.84 34.96 4.16
N LEU A 160 10.41 34.12 3.21
CA LEU A 160 9.95 34.56 1.90
C LEU A 160 8.75 35.51 2.01
N LYS A 161 7.83 35.23 2.94
CA LYS A 161 6.71 36.12 3.30
C LYS A 161 7.19 37.51 3.68
N LYS A 162 8.12 37.57 4.65
CA LYS A 162 8.66 38.85 5.15
C LYS A 162 9.37 39.63 4.05
N THR A 163 10.08 38.95 3.15
CA THR A 163 10.74 39.61 2.01
C THR A 163 9.73 40.13 0.99
N GLN A 164 8.68 39.36 0.69
CA GLN A 164 7.62 39.79 -0.21
C GLN A 164 6.86 40.99 0.33
N GLU A 165 6.48 40.99 1.62
CA GLU A 165 5.84 42.14 2.25
C GLU A 165 6.69 43.42 2.18
N LYS A 166 8.02 43.30 2.31
CA LYS A 166 8.94 44.43 2.11
C LYS A 166 8.95 44.90 0.66
N LEU A 167 9.02 43.97 -0.29
CA LEU A 167 9.04 44.28 -1.72
C LEU A 167 7.74 44.96 -2.16
N ILE A 168 6.58 44.47 -1.71
CA ILE A 168 5.27 45.09 -1.96
C ILE A 168 5.28 46.54 -1.47
N LYS A 169 5.73 46.80 -0.23
CA LYS A 169 5.81 48.17 0.30
C LYS A 169 6.72 49.07 -0.53
N GLN A 170 7.86 48.55 -1.00
CA GLN A 170 8.79 49.27 -1.85
C GLN A 170 8.18 49.58 -3.23
N VAL A 171 7.54 48.59 -3.87
CA VAL A 171 6.87 48.74 -5.17
C VAL A 171 5.71 49.74 -5.04
N THR A 172 4.85 49.61 -4.03
CA THR A 172 3.75 50.56 -3.79
C THR A 172 4.26 51.97 -3.55
N TYR A 173 5.37 52.14 -2.82
CA TYR A 173 5.99 53.44 -2.62
C TYR A 173 6.54 54.04 -3.93
N LEU A 174 7.21 53.22 -4.76
CA LEU A 174 7.68 53.64 -6.07
C LEU A 174 6.52 54.03 -6.98
N MET A 175 5.47 53.20 -7.05
CA MET A 175 4.25 53.49 -7.81
C MET A 175 3.58 54.80 -7.40
N LYS A 176 3.68 55.21 -6.13
CA LYS A 176 3.11 56.48 -5.64
C LYS A 176 4.00 57.70 -5.87
N LYS A 177 5.30 57.51 -6.11
CA LYS A 177 6.28 58.61 -6.23
C LYS A 177 6.67 58.96 -7.66
N THR A 178 6.44 58.08 -8.63
CA THR A 178 6.80 58.32 -10.04
C THR A 178 5.56 58.63 -10.87
N ASP A 179 5.62 59.66 -11.71
CA ASP A 179 4.58 59.94 -12.71
C ASP A 179 4.45 58.76 -13.69
N GLU A 180 3.21 58.41 -13.98
CA GLU A 180 2.81 57.23 -14.76
C GLU A 180 3.47 57.18 -16.16
N GLU A 181 3.70 58.34 -16.76
CA GLU A 181 4.38 58.51 -18.05
C GLU A 181 5.90 58.28 -17.98
N ALA A 182 6.57 58.76 -16.92
CA ALA A 182 8.00 58.55 -16.72
C ALA A 182 8.32 57.06 -16.47
N ARG A 183 7.40 56.36 -15.80
CA ARG A 183 7.47 54.93 -15.53
C ARG A 183 7.35 54.08 -16.80
N LYS A 184 6.40 54.39 -17.69
CA LYS A 184 6.30 53.73 -19.01
C LYS A 184 7.56 53.93 -19.84
N LYS A 185 8.15 55.13 -19.78
CA LYS A 185 9.38 55.44 -20.50
C LYS A 185 10.60 54.66 -19.99
N MET A 186 10.79 54.59 -18.67
CA MET A 186 11.89 53.79 -18.07
C MET A 186 11.74 52.28 -18.29
N LEU A 187 10.52 51.74 -18.27
CA LEU A 187 10.26 50.32 -18.52
C LEU A 187 10.47 49.95 -20.00
N SER A 188 10.11 50.85 -20.91
CA SER A 188 10.43 50.73 -22.33
C SER A 188 11.94 50.76 -22.57
N GLU A 189 12.69 51.61 -21.85
CA GLU A 189 14.16 51.62 -21.89
C GLU A 189 14.80 50.33 -21.32
N MET A 190 14.09 49.60 -20.45
CA MET A 190 14.50 48.28 -19.95
C MET A 190 14.02 47.11 -20.83
N GLY A 191 13.37 47.38 -21.97
CA GLY A 191 12.90 46.36 -22.93
C GLY A 191 11.57 45.70 -22.58
N ILE A 192 10.79 46.28 -21.67
CA ILE A 192 9.44 45.83 -21.32
C ILE A 192 8.45 46.75 -22.05
N GLU A 193 8.07 46.36 -23.27
CA GLU A 193 7.10 47.10 -24.10
C GLU A 193 5.66 46.67 -23.79
N ASP A 194 4.74 47.65 -23.85
CA ASP A 194 3.39 47.69 -23.27
C ASP A 194 2.34 46.78 -23.96
N ALA A 195 2.77 45.69 -24.61
CA ALA A 195 1.88 44.83 -25.40
C ALA A 195 1.39 43.56 -24.69
N SER A 196 1.85 43.20 -23.49
CA SER A 196 1.41 41.92 -22.90
C SER A 196 1.50 41.73 -21.38
N ILE A 197 2.07 42.64 -20.59
CA ILE A 197 2.22 42.41 -19.15
C ILE A 197 1.75 43.63 -18.36
N ASP A 198 0.48 43.61 -17.98
CA ASP A 198 -0.07 44.48 -16.95
C ASP A 198 0.64 44.17 -15.62
N LEU A 199 1.40 45.14 -15.12
CA LEU A 199 2.18 45.01 -13.89
C LEU A 199 1.28 44.76 -12.68
N ASP A 200 0.09 45.33 -12.64
CA ASP A 200 -0.85 45.10 -11.54
C ASP A 200 -1.34 43.65 -11.57
N VAL A 201 -1.63 43.13 -12.76
CA VAL A 201 -2.00 41.71 -12.96
C VAL A 201 -0.85 40.77 -12.60
N TYR A 202 0.39 41.10 -12.99
CA TYR A 202 1.57 40.30 -12.65
C TYR A 202 1.84 40.29 -11.14
N THR A 203 1.73 41.45 -10.49
CA THR A 203 1.92 41.58 -9.04
C THR A 203 0.82 40.83 -8.28
N GLN A 204 -0.43 40.91 -8.74
CA GLN A 204 -1.56 40.15 -8.18
C GLN A 204 -1.39 38.64 -8.39
N SER A 205 -0.97 38.19 -9.58
CA SER A 205 -0.74 36.78 -9.89
C SER A 205 0.39 36.18 -9.04
N LEU A 206 1.50 36.91 -8.86
CA LEU A 206 2.60 36.48 -8.01
C LEU A 206 2.16 36.42 -6.53
N GLN A 207 1.28 37.34 -6.11
CA GLN A 207 0.74 37.36 -4.77
C GLN A 207 -0.21 36.19 -4.49
N GLN A 208 -1.12 35.87 -5.43
CA GLN A 208 -2.01 34.71 -5.34
C GLN A 208 -1.23 33.39 -5.22
N ASN A 209 -0.20 33.19 -6.08
CA ASN A 209 0.61 31.97 -6.02
C ASN A 209 1.37 31.82 -4.68
N ILE A 210 1.77 32.92 -4.05
CA ILE A 210 2.44 32.86 -2.75
C ILE A 210 1.43 32.62 -1.62
N ASP A 211 0.24 33.20 -1.68
CA ASP A 211 -0.83 32.95 -0.70
C ASP A 211 -1.24 31.46 -0.70
N ASP A 212 -1.34 30.83 -1.87
CA ASP A 212 -1.59 29.39 -1.99
C ASP A 212 -0.50 28.54 -1.30
N VAL A 213 0.78 28.91 -1.48
CA VAL A 213 1.91 28.26 -0.80
C VAL A 213 1.85 28.47 0.72
N MET A 214 1.37 29.63 1.19
CA MET A 214 1.18 29.91 2.62
C MET A 214 0.06 29.07 3.23
N ASP A 215 -1.06 28.92 2.51
CA ASP A 215 -2.18 28.10 2.94
C ASP A 215 -1.79 26.62 3.03
N ILE A 216 -1.03 26.11 2.06
CA ILE A 216 -0.44 24.76 2.12
C ILE A 216 0.47 24.64 3.34
N ASN A 217 1.36 25.60 3.58
CA ASN A 217 2.27 25.58 4.72
C ASN A 217 1.52 25.61 6.07
N LYS A 218 0.42 26.36 6.16
CA LYS A 218 -0.44 26.42 7.35
C LYS A 218 -1.14 25.09 7.61
N VAL A 219 -1.67 24.44 6.57
CA VAL A 219 -2.27 23.10 6.67
C VAL A 219 -1.24 22.08 7.12
N LEU A 220 -0.01 22.13 6.58
CA LEU A 220 1.09 21.23 6.96
C LEU A 220 1.54 21.45 8.42
N LYS A 221 1.71 22.71 8.87
CA LYS A 221 2.00 23.01 10.28
C LYS A 221 0.92 22.46 11.20
N ASN A 222 -0.35 22.67 10.86
CA ASN A 222 -1.47 22.15 11.64
C ASN A 222 -1.46 20.62 11.68
N TYR A 223 -1.27 19.95 10.54
CA TYR A 223 -1.19 18.49 10.49
C TYR A 223 -0.05 17.94 11.37
N ILE A 224 1.11 18.59 11.36
CA ILE A 224 2.22 18.23 12.25
C ILE A 224 1.80 18.36 13.71
N VAL A 225 1.24 19.52 14.10
CA VAL A 225 0.83 19.77 15.50
C VAL A 225 -0.19 18.73 15.95
N THR A 226 -1.29 18.56 15.22
CA THR A 226 -2.41 17.68 15.60
C THR A 226 -1.99 16.20 15.68
N ASN A 227 -1.13 15.73 14.79
CA ASN A 227 -0.67 14.34 14.81
C ASN A 227 0.47 14.09 15.80
N THR A 228 1.24 15.12 16.18
CA THR A 228 2.28 14.95 17.21
C THR A 228 1.70 14.88 18.61
N SER A 229 0.64 15.64 18.91
CA SER A 229 -0.08 15.52 20.18
C SER A 229 -0.78 14.16 20.36
N ASN A 230 -1.10 13.45 19.28
CA ASN A 230 -1.76 12.13 19.36
C ASN A 230 -0.80 10.93 19.31
N LEU A 231 0.47 11.14 18.94
CA LEU A 231 1.47 10.06 18.81
C LEU A 231 2.44 9.98 20.01
N ASP A 232 2.65 11.08 20.75
CA ASP A 232 3.51 11.06 21.93
C ASP A 232 2.80 10.54 23.20
N GLU A 233 1.45 10.47 23.24
CA GLU A 233 0.69 9.95 24.39
C GLU A 233 0.22 8.49 24.25
N ASN A 234 0.40 7.85 23.09
CA ASN A 234 0.21 6.40 22.94
C ASN A 234 1.54 5.65 22.84
N VAL A 235 2.58 6.16 23.50
CA VAL A 235 3.60 5.25 24.02
C VAL A 235 2.92 4.54 25.18
N ASP A 236 2.39 3.36 24.87
CA ASP A 236 2.07 2.35 25.87
C ASP A 236 3.40 1.98 26.54
N ILE A 237 3.79 2.77 27.55
CA ILE A 237 4.96 2.55 28.42
C ILE A 237 4.80 1.19 29.16
N ASN A 238 3.65 0.53 29.02
CA ASN A 238 3.36 -0.83 29.48
C ASN A 238 3.55 -1.92 28.42
N ALA A 239 4.28 -1.67 27.33
CA ALA A 239 4.83 -2.74 26.50
C ALA A 239 6.02 -3.43 27.19
N THR A 240 5.85 -3.83 28.45
CA THR A 240 6.57 -4.97 29.04
C THR A 240 6.45 -6.13 28.07
N SER A 241 7.59 -6.56 27.52
CA SER A 241 7.74 -7.77 26.73
C SER A 241 6.90 -8.90 27.36
N LEU A 242 6.18 -9.68 26.54
CA LEU A 242 5.41 -10.82 27.02
C LEU A 242 6.29 -11.78 27.85
N ASN A 243 7.59 -11.83 27.55
CA ASN A 243 8.59 -12.56 28.34
C ASN A 243 8.74 -12.02 29.76
N ASP A 244 8.72 -10.71 29.99
CA ASP A 244 8.94 -10.13 31.32
C ASP A 244 7.74 -10.39 32.25
N LYS A 245 6.52 -10.45 31.69
CA LYS A 245 5.31 -10.86 32.43
C LYS A 245 5.28 -12.36 32.77
N ILE A 246 5.87 -13.20 31.93
CA ILE A 246 5.97 -14.65 32.19
C ILE A 246 7.05 -14.92 33.25
N MET A 247 8.18 -14.20 33.19
CA MET A 247 9.29 -14.39 34.12
C MET A 247 9.03 -13.79 35.51
N SER A 248 8.23 -12.73 35.63
CA SER A 248 7.85 -12.14 36.94
C SER A 248 6.80 -12.95 37.71
N GLY A 249 6.18 -13.96 37.10
CA GLY A 249 5.29 -14.92 37.76
C GLY A 249 5.98 -16.22 38.18
N LEU A 250 7.27 -16.38 37.87
CA LEU A 250 8.08 -17.53 38.23
C LEU A 250 9.08 -17.11 39.31
N ASP A 251 8.58 -16.90 40.53
CA ASP A 251 9.44 -16.87 41.71
C ASP A 251 10.03 -18.27 41.93
N PHE A 252 11.36 -18.37 41.86
CA PHE A 252 12.15 -19.49 42.37
C PHE A 252 12.64 -19.18 43.79
#